data_AF-W0ZBH8-F1
#
_entry.id   AF-W0ZBH8-F1
#
_cell.length_a   1.000
_cell.length_b   1.000
_cell.length_c   1.000
_cell.angle_alpha   90.00
_cell.angle_beta   90.00
_cell.angle_gamma   90.00
#
_symmetry.space_group_name_H-M   'P 1'
#
loop_
_entity.id
_entity.type
_entity.pdbx_description
1 polymer ?
#
loop_
_entity_poly.entity_id
_entity_poly.type
_entity_poly.pdbx_seq_one_letter_code
_entity_poly.pdbx_strand_id
1 'polypeptide(L)'
;MKRFLRARDQHCRFPGCRQPAHRCDRDHTLDYALGGETSVCNLACLCKRHHILKGETAWTVRQLGGGVLEWTSPGGHVYIDRPPPVIHFIPDPDPPPF
;
A
#
# COMPACT_ATOMS: atom_id res chain seq x y z
N MET A 1 13.15 5.53 0.43
CA MET A 1 11.82 5.13 -0.13
C MET A 1 11.52 3.63 -0.06
N LYS A 2 12.31 2.72 -0.67
CA LYS A 2 12.02 1.26 -0.69
C LYS A 2 11.78 0.62 0.68
N ARG A 3 12.62 0.94 1.69
CA ARG A 3 12.47 0.42 3.06
C ARG A 3 11.16 0.89 3.71
N PHE A 4 10.85 2.18 3.57
CA PHE A 4 9.62 2.77 4.09
C PHE A 4 8.37 2.11 3.48
N LEU A 5 8.29 2.00 2.15
CA LEU A 5 7.13 1.37 1.49
C LEU A 5 6.94 -0.08 1.94
N ARG A 6 8.02 -0.86 2.06
CA ARG A 6 7.94 -2.24 2.57
C ARG A 6 7.46 -2.32 4.02
N ALA A 7 7.92 -1.41 4.88
CA ALA A 7 7.51 -1.38 6.28
C ALA A 7 6.04 -0.94 6.44
N ARG A 8 5.61 0.06 5.67
CA ARG A 8 4.23 0.56 5.65
C ARG A 8 3.27 -0.48 5.07
N ASP A 9 3.62 -1.08 3.94
CA ASP A 9 2.70 -1.88 3.15
C ASP A 9 2.66 -3.35 3.61
N GLN A 10 3.81 -3.90 4.02
CA GLN A 10 4.05 -5.28 4.49
C GLN A 10 3.69 -6.42 3.50
N HIS A 11 2.62 -6.28 2.75
CA HIS A 11 2.16 -7.14 1.68
C HIS A 11 1.64 -6.32 0.50
N CYS A 12 1.21 -7.01 -0.56
CA CYS A 12 0.51 -6.42 -1.69
C CYS A 12 -0.77 -5.71 -1.21
N ARG A 13 -0.95 -4.45 -1.61
CA ARG A 13 -2.03 -3.56 -1.13
C ARG A 13 -3.34 -3.66 -1.92
N PHE A 14 -3.47 -4.66 -2.78
CA PHE A 14 -4.74 -5.01 -3.40
C PHE A 14 -5.64 -5.74 -2.39
N PRO A 15 -6.97 -5.51 -2.39
CA PRO A 15 -7.89 -6.11 -1.42
C PRO A 15 -7.71 -7.63 -1.26
N GLY A 16 -7.43 -8.07 -0.03
CA GLY A 16 -7.31 -9.49 0.32
C GLY A 16 -6.01 -10.19 -0.12
N CYS A 17 -5.08 -9.52 -0.80
CA CYS A 17 -3.82 -10.13 -1.20
C CYS A 17 -2.80 -10.17 -0.05
N ARG A 18 -2.15 -11.32 0.15
CA ARG A 18 -1.13 -11.53 1.20
C ARG A 18 0.29 -11.73 0.67
N GLN A 19 0.56 -11.46 -0.61
CA GLN A 19 1.92 -11.57 -1.16
C GLN A 19 2.86 -10.64 -0.38
N PRO A 20 3.98 -11.13 0.19
CA PRO A 20 4.89 -10.30 0.97
C PRO A 20 5.48 -9.13 0.17
N ALA A 21 5.59 -7.95 0.77
CA ALA A 21 6.06 -6.72 0.10
C ALA A 21 7.48 -6.81 -0.48
N HIS A 22 8.31 -7.74 0.00
CA HIS A 22 9.64 -7.95 -0.58
C HIS A 22 9.60 -8.60 -1.98
N ARG A 23 8.47 -9.24 -2.35
CA ARG A 23 8.16 -9.81 -3.67
C ARG A 23 7.21 -8.93 -4.50
N CYS A 24 6.99 -7.70 -4.06
CA CYS A 24 6.15 -6.72 -4.73
C CYS A 24 6.99 -5.65 -5.41
N ASP A 25 6.43 -5.12 -6.50
CA ASP A 25 6.89 -3.91 -7.14
C ASP A 25 6.40 -2.68 -6.37
N ARG A 26 7.03 -1.54 -6.63
CA ARG A 26 6.52 -0.23 -6.15
C ARG A 26 5.71 0.34 -7.31
N ASP A 27 4.41 0.15 -7.23
CA ASP A 27 3.48 0.54 -8.27
C ASP A 27 3.02 1.98 -8.06
N HIS A 28 2.99 2.75 -9.15
CA HIS A 28 2.52 4.13 -9.17
C HIS A 28 0.98 4.16 -9.27
N THR A 29 0.31 4.89 -8.38
CA THR A 29 -1.15 5.12 -8.44
C THR A 29 -1.50 5.94 -9.68
N LEU A 30 -0.89 7.10 -9.86
CA LEU A 30 -0.82 7.83 -11.12
C LEU A 30 0.43 7.40 -11.86
N ASP A 31 0.27 6.84 -13.05
CA ASP A 31 1.38 6.30 -13.83
C ASP A 31 2.46 7.34 -14.10
N TYR A 32 3.73 6.91 -14.01
CA TYR A 32 4.88 7.77 -14.25
C TYR A 32 4.86 8.40 -15.65
N ALA A 33 4.44 7.63 -16.66
CA ALA A 33 4.31 8.11 -18.04
C ALA A 33 3.25 9.21 -18.21
N LEU A 34 2.30 9.30 -17.29
CA LEU A 34 1.26 10.33 -17.25
C LEU A 34 1.62 11.49 -16.30
N GLY A 35 2.88 11.60 -15.89
CA GLY A 35 3.38 12.64 -15.00
C GLY A 35 3.30 12.30 -13.52
N GLY A 36 3.01 11.05 -13.16
CA GLY A 36 2.99 10.60 -11.77
C GLY A 36 4.36 10.65 -11.10
N GLU A 37 4.46 11.33 -9.96
CA GLU A 37 5.72 11.44 -9.23
C GLU A 37 6.12 10.10 -8.61
N THR A 38 7.42 9.83 -8.55
CA THR A 38 7.99 8.73 -7.77
C THR A 38 8.09 9.13 -6.29
N SER A 39 6.95 9.14 -5.60
CA SER A 39 6.85 9.58 -4.19
C SER A 39 6.07 8.58 -3.33
N VAL A 40 6.23 8.66 -2.00
CA VAL A 40 5.53 7.77 -1.05
C VAL A 40 4.00 7.94 -1.08
N CYS A 41 3.52 9.10 -1.54
CA CYS A 41 2.09 9.41 -1.69
C CYS A 41 1.51 8.87 -3.01
N ASN A 42 2.35 8.53 -3.97
CA ASN A 42 1.93 7.96 -5.25
C ASN A 42 2.33 6.49 -5.41
N LEU A 43 3.09 5.91 -4.48
CA LEU A 43 3.55 4.52 -4.58
C LEU A 43 2.87 3.60 -3.55
N ALA A 44 2.62 2.36 -3.96
CA ALA A 44 2.22 1.26 -3.09
C ALA A 44 2.87 -0.08 -3.52
N CYS A 45 3.00 -1.03 -2.60
CA CYS A 45 3.45 -2.38 -2.94
C CYS A 45 2.34 -3.16 -3.65
N LEU A 46 2.56 -3.55 -4.91
CA LEU A 46 1.71 -4.49 -5.63
C LEU A 46 2.50 -5.70 -6.12
N CYS A 47 1.91 -6.89 -6.02
CA CYS A 47 2.49 -8.06 -6.67
C CYS A 47 2.30 -7.95 -8.18
N LYS A 48 3.15 -8.63 -8.96
CA LYS A 48 3.08 -8.63 -10.43
C LYS A 48 1.66 -8.88 -10.97
N ARG A 49 0.90 -9.81 -10.36
CA ARG A 49 -0.49 -10.10 -10.75
C ARG A 49 -1.41 -8.89 -10.61
N HIS A 50 -1.31 -8.13 -9.52
CA HIS A 50 -2.18 -6.98 -9.27
C HIS A 50 -1.69 -5.69 -9.92
N HIS A 51 -0.38 -5.55 -10.12
CA HIS A 51 0.19 -4.49 -10.96
C HIS A 51 -0.39 -4.61 -12.38
N ILE A 52 -0.30 -5.80 -12.99
CA ILE A 52 -0.88 -6.03 -14.32
C ILE A 52 -2.39 -5.83 -14.31
N LEU A 53 -3.12 -6.39 -13.34
CA LEU A 53 -4.57 -6.22 -13.26
C LEU A 53 -4.97 -4.73 -13.19
N LYS A 54 -4.25 -3.89 -12.44
CA LYS A 54 -4.51 -2.44 -12.38
C LYS A 54 -4.33 -1.77 -13.75
N GLY A 55 -3.29 -2.14 -14.50
CA GLY A 55 -3.01 -1.53 -15.81
C GLY A 55 -3.90 -2.04 -16.94
N GLU A 56 -4.31 -3.31 -16.89
CA GLU A 56 -4.97 -4.01 -18.01
C GLU A 56 -6.49 -4.12 -17.84
N THR A 57 -7.07 -3.55 -16.77
CA THR A 57 -8.51 -3.65 -16.49
C THR A 57 -9.07 -2.32 -15.96
N ALA A 58 -10.39 -2.26 -15.77
CA ALA A 58 -11.07 -1.09 -15.23
C ALA A 58 -10.97 -0.93 -13.70
N TRP A 59 -10.11 -1.71 -13.03
CA TRP A 59 -9.81 -1.48 -11.61
C TRP A 59 -9.10 -0.13 -11.46
N THR A 60 -9.57 0.70 -10.53
CA THR A 60 -8.92 1.97 -10.23
C THR A 60 -8.52 2.03 -8.76
N VAL A 61 -7.53 2.87 -8.46
CA VAL A 61 -7.04 3.09 -7.11
C VAL A 61 -6.80 4.57 -6.86
N ARG A 62 -7.17 5.04 -5.67
CA ARG A 62 -6.88 6.38 -5.15
C ARG A 62 -6.12 6.29 -3.84
N GLN A 63 -5.16 7.18 -3.65
CA GLN A 63 -4.46 7.35 -2.37
C GLN A 63 -5.25 8.33 -1.50
N LEU A 64 -5.71 7.88 -0.33
CA LEU A 64 -6.46 8.73 0.62
C LEU A 64 -5.55 9.40 1.67
N GLY A 65 -4.24 9.20 1.58
CA GLY A 65 -3.27 9.66 2.57
C GLY A 65 -2.97 8.60 3.64
N GLY A 66 -1.85 8.78 4.34
CA GLY A 66 -1.40 7.83 5.37
C GLY A 66 -1.11 6.40 4.86
N GLY A 67 -1.02 6.20 3.55
CA GLY A 67 -0.91 4.88 2.92
C GLY A 67 -2.22 4.11 2.82
N VAL A 68 -3.37 4.75 3.06
CA VAL A 68 -4.70 4.17 2.82
C VAL A 68 -5.02 4.25 1.33
N LEU A 69 -5.48 3.13 0.77
CA LEU A 69 -5.87 3.01 -0.62
C LEU A 69 -7.37 2.75 -0.74
N GLU A 70 -8.00 3.45 -1.66
CA GLU A 70 -9.38 3.20 -2.11
C GLU A 70 -9.32 2.51 -3.46
N TRP A 71 -9.70 1.23 -3.51
CA TRP A 71 -9.81 0.46 -4.74
C TRP A 71 -11.26 0.44 -5.20
N THR A 72 -11.50 0.70 -6.49
CA THR A 72 -12.82 0.55 -7.10
C THR A 72 -12.77 -0.58 -8.13
N SER A 73 -13.66 -1.56 -7.98
CA SER A 73 -13.78 -2.66 -8.93
C SER A 73 -14.45 -2.21 -10.23
N PRO A 74 -14.31 -2.99 -11.33
CA PRO A 74 -15.03 -2.73 -12.57
C PRO A 74 -16.55 -2.65 -12.40
N GLY A 75 -17.11 -3.34 -11.39
CA GLY A 75 -18.53 -3.30 -11.05
C GLY A 75 -18.93 -2.14 -10.13
N GLY A 76 -18.00 -1.23 -9.79
CA GLY A 76 -18.26 -0.07 -8.93
C GLY A 76 -18.18 -0.34 -7.43
N HIS A 77 -17.78 -1.54 -6.99
CA HIS A 77 -17.59 -1.82 -5.57
C HIS A 77 -16.32 -1.15 -5.05
N VAL A 78 -16.44 -0.47 -3.91
CA VAL A 78 -15.33 0.23 -3.25
C VAL A 78 -14.75 -0.61 -2.11
N TYR A 79 -13.43 -0.71 -2.07
CA TYR A 79 -12.68 -1.40 -1.03
C TYR A 79 -11.64 -0.45 -0.42
N ILE A 80 -11.67 -0.30 0.90
CA ILE A 80 -10.69 0.50 1.63
C ILE A 80 -9.61 -0.42 2.21
N ASP A 81 -8.41 -0.33 1.66
CA ASP A 81 -7.23 -1.04 2.14
C ASP A 81 -6.38 -0.11 3.03
N ARG A 82 -6.17 -0.53 4.27
CA ARG A 82 -5.39 0.21 5.27
C ARG A 82 -4.05 -0.48 5.47
N PRO A 83 -2.94 0.26 5.61
CA PRO A 83 -1.67 -0.36 5.95
C PRO A 83 -1.83 -1.08 7.28
N PRO A 84 -1.18 -2.25 7.46
CA PRO A 84 -1.17 -2.91 8.75
C PRO A 84 -0.71 -1.95 9.86
N PRO A 85 -1.28 -2.06 11.07
CA PRO A 85 -0.89 -1.20 12.17
C PRO A 85 0.61 -1.34 12.44
N VAL A 86 1.30 -0.20 12.57
CA VAL A 86 2.68 -0.20 13.00
C VAL A 86 2.68 -0.38 14.51
N ILE A 87 3.15 -1.54 14.97
CA ILE A 87 3.34 -1.79 16.40
C ILE A 87 4.59 -1.02 16.83
N HIS A 88 4.39 -0.02 17.70
CA HIS A 88 5.47 0.68 18.37
C HIS A 88 5.50 0.26 19.84
N PHE A 89 6.63 -0.31 20.27
CA PHE A 89 6.90 -0.51 21.68
C PHE A 89 7.32 0.83 22.27
N ILE A 90 6.54 1.33 23.22
CA ILE A 90 6.88 2.50 24.02
C ILE A 90 7.59 1.96 25.26
N PRO A 91 8.81 2.42 25.60
CA PRO A 91 9.43 2.08 26.88
C PRO A 91 8.46 2.43 28.01
N ASP A 92 8.31 1.53 28.98
CA ASP A 92 7.54 1.85 30.19
C ASP A 92 8.16 3.10 30.82
N PRO A 93 7.40 4.19 31.04
CA PRO A 93 7.94 5.42 31.59
C PRO A 93 8.60 5.23 32.96
N ASP A 94 8.21 4.20 33.71
CA ASP A 94 8.87 3.79 34.94
C ASP A 94 8.95 2.25 35.03
N PRO A 95 10.10 1.66 35.40
CA PRO A 95 10.09 0.27 35.84
C PRO A 95 9.18 0.16 37.08
N PRO A 96 8.44 -0.95 37.25
CA PRO A 96 7.64 -1.15 38.44
C PRO A 96 8.55 -1.00 39.66
N PRO A 97 8.10 -0.29 40.73
CA PRO A 97 8.80 -0.37 41.98
C PRO A 97 8.72 -1.84 42.40
N PHE A 98 9.88 -2.48 42.58
CA PHE A 98 10.11 -3.88 43.00
C PHE A 98 9.69 -5.01 42.04
#